data_AF-A0A5C0AVJ7-F1
#
_entry.id   AF-A0A5C0AVJ7-F1
#
_cell.length_a   1.000
_cell.length_b   1.000
_cell.length_c   1.000
_cell.angle_alpha   90.00
_cell.angle_beta   90.00
_cell.angle_gamma   90.00
#
_symmetry.space_group_name_H-M   'P 1'
#
loop_
_entity.id
_entity.type
_entity.pdbx_description
1 polymer ?
#
loop_
_entity_poly.entity_id
_entity_poly.type
_entity_poly.pdbx_seq_one_letter_code
_entity_poly.pdbx_strand_id
1 'polypeptide(L)'
;MTAILFYVFAAILVVASLRVITARSPVTAAMHLVLAFFTAAMIWVLLKAEFLGILLVLVYVGAVMVLFLFVVMMLDINTDKIREGFRSYLPLGLTVGAVMVAEMSFVLARAYWQTDVGPAVVPDDFNNTREIGIAMYTQYVYAVEIAAVLLLVGMIAAIALTLRHRVDLKRNDPSKQIRARRDERVRLVDVAPAPRVTASPAADAAPTDSTGGKA
;
A
#
# COMPACT_ATOMS: atom_id res chain seq x y z
N MET A 1 -11.25 41.10 0.18
CA MET A 1 -10.06 40.38 0.69
C MET A 1 -10.15 38.88 0.44
N THR A 2 -11.30 38.23 0.69
CA THR A 2 -11.53 36.80 0.43
C THR A 2 -11.26 36.37 -1.02
N ALA A 3 -11.66 37.16 -2.02
CA ALA A 3 -11.42 36.83 -3.42
C ALA A 3 -9.92 36.74 -3.79
N ILE A 4 -9.07 37.60 -3.21
CA ILE A 4 -7.62 37.56 -3.45
C ILE A 4 -7.04 36.27 -2.86
N LEU A 5 -7.42 35.92 -1.63
CA LEU A 5 -7.01 34.66 -0.99
C LEU A 5 -7.47 33.45 -1.80
N PHE A 6 -8.69 33.47 -2.32
CA PHE A 6 -9.21 32.41 -3.20
C PHE A 6 -8.32 32.20 -4.42
N TYR A 7 -8.03 33.26 -5.19
CA TYR A 7 -7.21 33.13 -6.39
C TYR A 7 -5.76 32.71 -6.09
N VAL A 8 -5.19 33.17 -4.97
CA VAL A 8 -3.86 32.73 -4.52
C VAL A 8 -3.87 31.23 -4.20
N PHE A 9 -4.82 30.75 -3.39
CA PHE A 9 -4.89 29.32 -3.07
C PHE A 9 -5.23 28.46 -4.30
N ALA A 10 -6.09 28.93 -5.20
CA ALA A 10 -6.41 28.25 -6.44
C ALA A 10 -5.17 28.12 -7.35
N ALA A 11 -4.38 29.19 -7.49
CA ALA A 11 -3.14 29.14 -8.26
C ALA A 11 -2.14 28.14 -7.66
N ILE A 12 -1.95 28.16 -6.33
CA ILE A 12 -1.06 27.20 -5.65
C ILE A 12 -1.59 25.77 -5.84
N LEU A 13 -2.89 25.54 -5.73
CA LEU A 13 -3.52 24.22 -5.91
C LEU A 13 -3.27 23.67 -7.32
N VAL A 14 -3.45 24.48 -8.36
CA VAL A 14 -3.21 24.08 -9.76
C VAL A 14 -1.74 23.75 -9.99
N VAL A 15 -0.83 24.61 -9.51
CA VAL A 15 0.61 24.38 -9.65
C VAL A 15 1.05 23.13 -8.89
N ALA A 16 0.55 22.94 -7.66
CA ALA A 16 0.83 21.75 -6.86
C ALA A 16 0.33 20.48 -7.58
N SER A 17 -0.91 20.48 -8.07
CA SER A 17 -1.51 19.35 -8.80
C SER A 17 -0.73 19.02 -10.08
N LEU A 18 -0.29 20.02 -10.83
CA LEU A 18 0.57 19.81 -11.99
C LEU A 18 1.93 19.21 -11.60
N ARG A 19 2.50 19.65 -10.48
CA ARG A 19 3.77 19.11 -9.95
C ARG A 19 3.65 17.68 -9.47
N VAL A 20 2.50 17.24 -8.97
CA VAL A 20 2.27 15.82 -8.60
C VAL A 20 2.52 14.90 -9.79
N ILE A 21 2.02 15.25 -10.97
CA ILE A 21 2.11 14.40 -12.18
C ILE A 21 3.46 14.56 -12.89
N THR A 22 4.08 15.74 -12.79
CA THR A 22 5.34 16.05 -13.48
C THR A 22 6.60 15.73 -12.67
N ALA A 23 6.48 15.51 -11.36
CA ALA A 23 7.59 15.19 -10.48
C ALA A 23 8.29 13.88 -10.89
N ARG A 24 9.62 13.86 -10.74
CA ARG A 24 10.45 12.70 -11.12
C ARG A 24 10.53 11.64 -10.04
N SER A 25 10.54 12.04 -8.78
CA SER A 25 10.57 11.13 -7.64
C SER A 25 9.17 11.00 -7.04
N PRO A 26 8.73 9.77 -6.71
CA PRO A 26 7.44 9.53 -6.08
C PRO A 26 7.26 10.28 -4.75
N VAL A 27 8.32 10.42 -3.96
CA VAL A 27 8.31 11.19 -2.69
C VAL A 27 8.02 12.68 -2.96
N THR A 28 8.65 13.29 -3.96
CA THR A 28 8.38 14.69 -4.30
C THR A 28 6.97 14.85 -4.86
N ALA A 29 6.47 13.89 -5.64
CA ALA A 29 5.08 13.90 -6.10
C ALA A 29 4.10 13.90 -4.92
N ALA A 30 4.32 13.02 -3.94
CA ALA A 30 3.49 12.93 -2.74
C ALA A 30 3.55 14.21 -1.87
N MET A 31 4.72 14.85 -1.73
CA MET A 31 4.85 16.13 -1.03
C MET A 31 4.04 17.26 -1.69
N HIS A 32 4.00 17.30 -3.03
CA HIS A 32 3.14 18.27 -3.74
C HIS A 32 1.65 17.91 -3.61
N LEU A 33 1.32 16.63 -3.45
CA LEU A 33 -0.06 16.18 -3.23
C LEU A 33 -0.56 16.55 -1.84
N VAL A 34 0.30 16.47 -0.81
CA VAL A 34 0.04 17.04 0.53
C VAL A 34 -0.31 18.53 0.41
N LEU A 35 0.52 19.29 -0.31
CA LEU A 35 0.30 20.72 -0.51
C LEU A 35 -1.02 21.00 -1.24
N ALA A 36 -1.39 20.17 -2.21
CA ALA A 36 -2.66 20.28 -2.93
C ALA A 36 -3.86 20.05 -1.99
N PHE A 37 -3.87 19.00 -1.19
CA PHE A 37 -4.97 18.77 -0.24
C PHE A 37 -5.05 19.84 0.86
N PHE A 38 -3.91 20.33 1.34
CA PHE A 38 -3.89 21.40 2.32
C PHE A 38 -4.44 22.72 1.74
N THR A 39 -4.08 23.07 0.50
CA THR A 39 -4.60 24.27 -0.17
C THR A 39 -6.08 24.14 -0.53
N ALA A 40 -6.53 22.95 -0.95
CA ALA A 40 -7.95 22.66 -1.14
C ALA A 40 -8.75 22.80 0.17
N ALA A 41 -8.20 22.36 1.31
CA ALA A 41 -8.85 22.52 2.61
C ALA A 41 -9.03 23.99 2.97
N MET A 42 -8.03 24.83 2.70
CA MET A 42 -8.13 26.28 2.89
C MET A 42 -9.21 26.91 2.00
N ILE A 43 -9.37 26.45 0.75
CA ILE A 43 -10.46 26.90 -0.13
C ILE A 43 -11.82 26.50 0.44
N TRP A 44 -11.99 25.27 0.96
CA TRP A 44 -13.23 24.84 1.60
C TRP A 44 -13.58 25.66 2.85
N VAL A 45 -12.59 25.98 3.69
CA VAL A 45 -12.80 26.89 4.83
C VAL A 45 -13.24 28.27 4.34
N LEU A 46 -12.65 28.78 3.25
CA LEU A 46 -13.03 30.07 2.66
C LEU A 46 -14.47 30.09 2.12
N LEU A 47 -14.99 28.92 1.72
CA LEU A 47 -16.39 28.70 1.30
C LEU A 47 -17.35 28.45 2.47
N LYS A 48 -16.95 28.71 3.72
CA LYS A 48 -17.69 28.38 4.95
C LYS A 48 -17.95 26.87 5.15
N ALA A 49 -17.17 26.00 4.49
CA ALA A 49 -17.25 24.55 4.62
C ALA A 49 -16.19 23.99 5.58
N GLU A 50 -16.20 24.48 6.83
CA GLU A 50 -15.17 24.19 7.85
C GLU A 50 -15.02 22.71 8.21
N PHE A 51 -16.13 21.99 8.42
CA PHE A 51 -16.10 20.57 8.75
C PHE A 51 -15.42 19.74 7.66
N LEU A 52 -15.79 19.99 6.40
CA LEU A 52 -15.20 19.33 5.25
C LEU A 52 -13.72 19.65 5.10
N GLY A 53 -13.34 20.92 5.31
CA GLY A 53 -11.95 21.37 5.30
C GLY A 53 -11.09 20.63 6.33
N ILE A 54 -11.57 20.52 7.56
CA ILE A 54 -10.87 19.79 8.64
C ILE A 54 -10.76 18.30 8.31
N LEU A 55 -11.84 17.67 7.81
CA LEU A 55 -11.81 16.26 7.38
C LEU A 55 -10.81 16.00 6.26
N LEU A 56 -10.68 16.93 5.30
CA LEU A 56 -9.70 16.82 4.21
C LEU A 56 -8.28 16.75 4.78
N VAL A 57 -7.96 17.59 5.77
CA VAL A 57 -6.65 17.55 6.42
C VAL A 57 -6.48 16.29 7.26
N LEU A 58 -7.44 15.96 8.11
CA LEU A 58 -7.32 14.85 9.06
C LEU A 58 -7.18 13.49 8.35
N VAL A 59 -8.05 13.22 7.36
CA VAL A 59 -8.14 11.91 6.71
C VAL A 59 -7.18 11.82 5.53
N TYR A 60 -7.22 12.79 4.60
CA TYR A 60 -6.40 12.69 3.39
C TYR A 60 -4.95 13.03 3.65
N VAL A 61 -4.66 14.17 4.31
CA VAL A 61 -3.27 14.55 4.62
C VAL A 61 -2.71 13.73 5.78
N GLY A 62 -3.49 13.54 6.84
CA GLY A 62 -3.05 12.85 8.05
C GLY A 62 -2.91 11.34 7.87
N ALA A 63 -4.02 10.63 7.65
CA ALA A 63 -4.02 9.17 7.61
C ALA A 63 -3.52 8.60 6.28
N VAL A 64 -4.15 9.00 5.17
CA VAL A 64 -3.92 8.37 3.86
C VAL A 64 -2.55 8.75 3.30
N MET A 65 -2.20 10.04 3.30
CA MET A 65 -0.95 10.49 2.68
C MET A 65 0.28 10.02 3.43
N VAL A 66 0.26 10.01 4.76
CA VAL A 66 1.39 9.51 5.55
C VAL A 66 1.62 8.03 5.29
N LEU A 67 0.55 7.21 5.27
CA LEU A 67 0.65 5.80 4.89
C LEU A 67 1.21 5.63 3.47
N PHE A 68 0.70 6.43 2.53
CA PHE A 68 1.16 6.41 1.14
C PHE A 68 2.64 6.77 1.03
N LEU A 69 3.10 7.80 1.74
CA LEU A 69 4.51 8.21 1.78
C LEU A 69 5.42 7.08 2.28
N PHE A 70 5.01 6.36 3.33
CA PHE A 70 5.76 5.20 3.81
C PHE A 70 5.86 4.09 2.76
N VAL A 71 4.74 3.74 2.11
CA VAL A 71 4.68 2.69 1.09
C VAL A 71 5.55 3.06 -0.11
N VAL A 72 5.41 4.29 -0.60
CA VAL A 72 6.11 4.77 -1.79
C VAL A 72 7.60 4.94 -1.54
N MET A 73 8.02 5.31 -0.33
CA MET A 73 9.44 5.41 0.01
C MET A 73 10.10 4.04 0.17
N MET A 74 9.36 3.05 0.68
CA MET A 74 9.86 1.67 0.79
C MET A 74 9.96 0.98 -0.58
N LEU A 75 9.14 1.40 -1.55
CA LEU A 75 9.13 0.85 -2.90
C LEU A 75 10.15 1.56 -3.79
N ASP A 76 11.20 0.85 -4.21
CA ASP A 76 12.17 1.36 -5.17
C ASP A 76 11.60 1.32 -6.60
N ILE A 77 10.87 2.38 -6.99
CA ILE A 77 10.24 2.48 -8.31
C ILE A 77 11.25 3.06 -9.31
N ASN A 78 11.73 2.22 -10.23
CA ASN A 78 12.55 2.69 -11.35
C ASN A 78 11.70 3.49 -12.35
N THR A 79 11.70 4.81 -12.20
CA THR A 79 10.81 5.73 -12.91
C THR A 79 11.26 5.98 -14.36
N ASP A 80 12.50 5.61 -14.70
CA ASP A 80 13.10 5.90 -16.01
C ASP A 80 12.51 5.01 -17.13
N LYS A 81 12.29 3.72 -16.85
CA LYS A 81 11.67 2.78 -17.81
C LYS A 81 10.19 3.10 -18.10
N ILE A 82 9.47 3.67 -17.12
CA ILE A 82 8.05 4.03 -17.27
C ILE A 82 7.89 5.26 -18.18
N ARG A 83 8.91 6.12 -18.26
CA ARG A 83 8.85 7.37 -19.03
C ARG A 83 9.19 7.23 -20.52
N GLU A 84 9.77 6.11 -20.97
CA GLU A 84 10.10 5.89 -22.39
C GLU A 84 8.87 5.98 -23.30
N GLY A 85 7.68 5.58 -22.83
CA GLY A 85 6.41 5.74 -23.56
C GLY A 85 5.68 7.07 -23.31
N PHE A 86 5.96 7.74 -22.19
CA PHE A 86 5.16 8.90 -21.74
C PHE A 86 5.19 10.07 -22.73
N ARG A 87 6.33 10.31 -23.39
CA ARG A 87 6.47 11.43 -24.33
C ARG A 87 5.65 11.24 -25.62
N SER A 88 5.41 9.99 -26.02
CA SER A 88 4.61 9.67 -27.21
C SER A 88 3.11 9.85 -26.97
N TYR A 89 2.63 9.53 -25.76
CA TYR A 89 1.22 9.71 -25.37
C TYR A 89 0.89 11.08 -24.79
N LEU A 90 1.89 11.89 -24.43
CA LEU A 90 1.72 13.26 -23.93
C LEU A 90 0.82 14.15 -24.81
N PRO A 91 1.02 14.26 -26.14
CA PRO A 91 0.17 15.11 -26.98
C PRO A 91 -1.28 14.63 -26.99
N LEU A 92 -1.51 13.32 -27.03
CA LEU A 92 -2.86 12.74 -26.96
C LEU A 92 -3.52 12.98 -25.60
N GLY A 93 -2.76 12.82 -24.50
CA GLY A 93 -3.26 13.12 -23.16
C GLY A 93 -3.60 14.60 -22.99
N LEU A 94 -2.79 15.49 -23.57
CA LEU A 94 -3.02 16.94 -23.53
C LEU A 94 -4.23 17.35 -24.37
N THR A 95 -4.44 16.75 -25.55
CA THR A 95 -5.65 17.02 -26.35
C THR A 95 -6.91 16.57 -25.63
N VAL A 96 -6.92 15.35 -25.06
CA VAL A 96 -8.07 14.85 -24.28
C VAL A 96 -8.32 15.72 -23.05
N GLY A 97 -7.26 16.10 -22.32
CA GLY A 97 -7.36 16.99 -21.17
C GLY A 97 -7.90 18.37 -21.53
N ALA A 98 -7.45 18.94 -22.65
CA ALA A 98 -7.94 20.23 -23.14
C ALA A 98 -9.42 20.17 -23.55
N VAL A 99 -9.85 19.08 -24.21
CA VAL A 99 -11.26 18.84 -24.54
C VAL A 99 -12.10 18.76 -23.27
N MET A 100 -11.68 17.98 -22.27
CA MET A 100 -12.37 17.88 -20.98
C MET A 100 -12.51 19.24 -20.28
N VAL A 101 -11.45 20.06 -20.28
CA VAL A 101 -11.51 21.41 -19.70
C VAL A 101 -12.45 22.31 -20.50
N ALA A 102 -12.46 22.22 -21.83
CA ALA A 102 -13.36 22.98 -22.69
C ALA A 102 -14.82 22.59 -22.46
N GLU A 103 -15.13 21.29 -22.39
CA GLU A 103 -16.47 20.78 -22.09
C GLU A 103 -16.96 21.23 -20.72
N MET A 104 -16.13 21.08 -19.68
CA MET A 104 -16.47 21.51 -18.33
C MET A 104 -16.71 23.03 -18.28
N SER A 105 -15.86 23.81 -18.97
CA SER A 105 -15.99 25.27 -19.06
C SER A 105 -17.28 25.66 -19.79
N PHE A 106 -17.63 24.98 -20.87
CA PHE A 106 -18.86 25.22 -21.63
C PHE A 106 -20.11 24.92 -20.79
N VAL A 107 -20.12 23.78 -20.08
CA VAL A 107 -21.22 23.39 -19.19
C VAL A 107 -21.41 24.41 -18.07
N LEU A 108 -20.32 24.81 -17.40
CA LEU A 108 -20.36 25.81 -16.33
C LEU A 108 -20.84 27.16 -16.88
N ALA A 109 -20.26 27.64 -17.98
CA ALA A 109 -20.64 28.92 -18.56
C ALA A 109 -22.13 28.95 -18.92
N ARG A 110 -22.65 27.86 -19.51
CA ARG A 110 -24.08 27.73 -19.82
C ARG A 110 -24.96 27.72 -18.57
N ALA A 111 -24.53 27.06 -17.49
CA ALA A 111 -25.25 27.06 -16.22
C ALA A 111 -25.29 28.46 -15.58
N TYR A 112 -24.17 29.18 -15.59
CA TYR A 112 -24.08 30.55 -15.06
C TYR A 112 -24.85 31.57 -15.92
N TRP A 113 -24.89 31.43 -17.24
CA TRP A 113 -25.67 32.31 -18.11
C TRP A 113 -27.18 32.11 -18.01
N GLN A 114 -27.63 30.90 -17.64
CA GLN A 114 -29.05 30.56 -17.57
C GLN A 114 -29.66 30.80 -16.20
N THR A 115 -28.83 31.03 -15.18
CA THR A 115 -29.28 31.08 -13.80
C THR A 115 -28.75 32.34 -13.14
N ASP A 116 -29.62 33.31 -12.84
CA ASP A 116 -29.34 34.44 -11.94
C ASP A 116 -29.26 33.95 -10.49
N VAL A 117 -28.41 32.96 -10.22
CA VAL A 117 -28.09 32.52 -8.85
C VAL A 117 -27.08 33.49 -8.28
N GLY A 118 -27.60 34.51 -7.59
CA GLY A 118 -26.80 35.27 -6.63
C GLY A 118 -26.14 34.34 -5.60
N PRO A 119 -25.05 34.78 -4.95
CA PRO A 119 -24.38 33.98 -3.93
C PRO A 119 -25.40 33.52 -2.88
N ALA A 120 -25.40 32.21 -2.60
CA ALA A 120 -26.31 31.63 -1.63
C ALA A 120 -26.18 32.37 -0.29
N VAL A 121 -27.29 32.92 0.19
CA VAL A 121 -27.34 33.62 1.48
C VAL A 121 -27.30 32.55 2.56
N VAL A 122 -26.10 32.32 3.09
CA VAL A 122 -25.89 31.43 4.23
C VAL A 122 -26.11 32.24 5.51
N PRO A 123 -27.09 31.88 6.37
CA PRO A 123 -27.29 32.54 7.66
C PRO A 123 -26.00 32.54 8.49
N ASP A 124 -25.77 33.60 9.26
CA ASP A 124 -24.54 33.71 10.07
C ASP A 124 -24.45 32.63 11.17
N ASP A 125 -25.59 32.11 11.62
CA ASP A 125 -25.67 31.01 12.61
C ASP A 125 -25.64 29.61 11.96
N PHE A 126 -25.34 29.50 10.67
CA PHE A 126 -25.35 28.21 9.97
C PHE A 126 -24.19 27.33 10.41
N ASN A 127 -24.49 26.29 11.19
CA ASN A 127 -23.51 25.29 11.60
C ASN A 127 -23.49 24.10 10.64
N ASN A 128 -22.52 24.11 9.72
CA ASN A 128 -22.36 23.07 8.71
C ASN A 128 -22.16 21.67 9.33
N THR A 129 -21.41 21.56 10.43
CA THR A 129 -21.17 20.28 11.11
C THR A 129 -22.47 19.64 11.60
N ARG A 130 -23.35 20.47 12.19
CA ARG A 130 -24.63 20.01 12.72
C ARG A 130 -25.55 19.53 11.60
N GLU A 131 -25.67 20.31 10.52
CA GLU A 131 -26.56 19.97 9.41
C GLU A 131 -26.11 18.72 8.66
N ILE A 132 -24.80 18.55 8.45
CA ILE A 132 -24.24 17.30 7.89
C ILE A 132 -24.56 16.12 8.82
N GLY A 133 -24.40 16.29 10.13
CA GLY A 133 -24.73 15.25 11.10
C GLY A 133 -26.20 14.83 11.04
N ILE A 134 -27.12 15.79 10.99
CA ILE A 134 -28.55 15.51 10.85
C ILE A 134 -28.83 14.77 9.55
N ALA A 135 -28.29 15.25 8.42
CA ALA A 135 -28.49 14.61 7.13
C ALA A 135 -27.97 13.16 7.11
N MET A 136 -26.79 12.91 7.69
CA MET A 136 -26.20 11.57 7.80
C MET A 136 -27.08 10.59 8.57
N TYR A 137 -27.67 11.02 9.69
CA TYR A 137 -28.46 10.15 10.57
C TYR A 137 -29.97 10.17 10.31
N THR A 138 -30.46 10.97 9.35
CA THR A 138 -31.89 11.00 9.00
C THR A 138 -32.14 10.60 7.56
N GLN A 139 -31.48 11.23 6.60
CA GLN A 139 -31.71 11.00 5.17
C GLN A 139 -30.75 9.94 4.60
N TYR A 140 -29.50 9.92 5.06
CA TYR A 140 -28.43 9.10 4.49
C TYR A 140 -27.99 7.95 5.39
N VAL A 141 -28.88 7.45 6.26
CA VAL A 141 -28.57 6.38 7.23
C VAL A 141 -27.97 5.15 6.54
N TYR A 142 -28.56 4.71 5.43
CA TYR A 142 -28.03 3.58 4.66
C TYR A 142 -26.62 3.81 4.13
N ALA A 143 -26.29 5.03 3.70
CA ALA A 143 -24.93 5.35 3.23
C ALA A 143 -23.91 5.26 4.37
N VAL A 144 -24.30 5.67 5.59
CA VAL A 144 -23.46 5.56 6.80
C VAL A 144 -23.24 4.10 7.17
N GLU A 145 -24.28 3.27 7.13
CA GLU A 145 -24.17 1.82 7.41
C GLU A 145 -23.26 1.12 6.40
N ILE A 146 -23.43 1.41 5.11
CA ILE A 146 -22.56 0.85 4.05
C ILE A 146 -21.12 1.32 4.26
N ALA A 147 -20.88 2.59 4.60
CA ALA A 147 -19.54 3.08 4.90
C ALA A 147 -18.90 2.34 6.09
N ALA A 148 -19.66 2.06 7.15
CA ALA A 148 -19.18 1.29 8.29
C ALA A 148 -18.77 -0.14 7.90
N VAL A 149 -19.59 -0.81 7.06
CA VAL A 149 -19.25 -2.14 6.52
C VAL A 149 -18.01 -2.08 5.62
N LEU A 150 -17.88 -1.05 4.78
CA LEU A 150 -16.69 -0.86 3.93
C LEU A 150 -15.41 -0.68 4.76
N LEU A 151 -15.47 0.08 5.86
CA LEU A 151 -14.34 0.23 6.78
C LEU A 151 -13.98 -1.10 7.46
N LEU A 152 -14.98 -1.88 7.88
CA LEU A 152 -14.76 -3.21 8.45
C LEU A 152 -14.09 -4.15 7.45
N VAL A 153 -14.60 -4.20 6.22
CA VAL A 153 -14.03 -5.01 5.13
C VAL A 153 -12.61 -4.56 4.81
N GLY A 154 -12.35 -3.25 4.76
CA GLY A 154 -11.01 -2.70 4.54
C GLY A 154 -10.01 -3.15 5.61
N MET A 155 -10.42 -3.11 6.88
CA MET A 155 -9.60 -3.60 7.99
C MET A 155 -9.32 -5.11 7.88
N ILE A 156 -10.35 -5.92 7.62
CA ILE A 156 -10.21 -7.37 7.44
C ILE A 156 -9.26 -7.67 6.27
N ALA A 157 -9.43 -7.00 5.14
CA ALA A 157 -8.60 -7.19 3.95
C ALA A 157 -7.13 -6.81 4.21
N ALA A 158 -6.89 -5.67 4.87
CA ALA A 158 -5.53 -5.24 5.22
C ALA A 158 -4.83 -6.25 6.15
N ILE A 159 -5.53 -6.77 7.18
CA ILE A 159 -4.99 -7.78 8.09
C ILE A 159 -4.75 -9.10 7.35
N ALA A 160 -5.72 -9.58 6.58
CA ALA A 160 -5.61 -10.83 5.85
C ALA A 160 -4.45 -10.83 4.84
N LEU A 161 -4.21 -9.69 4.16
CA LEU A 161 -3.13 -9.55 3.18
C LEU A 161 -1.75 -9.43 3.83
N THR A 162 -1.65 -8.79 4.99
CA THR A 162 -0.37 -8.60 5.70
C THR A 162 0.01 -9.77 6.60
N LEU A 163 -0.94 -10.67 6.91
CA LEU A 163 -0.71 -11.85 7.75
C LEU A 163 0.15 -12.90 7.03
N ARG A 164 1.46 -12.76 7.15
CA ARG A 164 2.42 -13.71 6.59
C ARG A 164 2.50 -14.98 7.44
N HIS A 165 2.02 -16.09 6.90
CA HIS A 165 2.22 -17.41 7.50
C HIS A 165 3.68 -17.85 7.33
N ARG A 166 4.43 -17.97 8.43
CA ARG A 166 5.80 -18.47 8.40
C ARG A 166 5.80 -19.99 8.23
N VAL A 167 6.33 -20.45 7.10
CA VAL A 167 6.44 -21.89 6.76
C VAL A 167 7.65 -22.58 7.39
N ASP A 168 8.62 -21.81 7.91
CA ASP A 168 9.85 -22.34 8.52
C ASP A 168 9.66 -22.85 9.96
N LEU A 169 8.44 -22.77 10.50
CA LEU A 169 8.13 -23.26 11.83
C LEU A 169 7.59 -24.70 11.73
N LYS A 170 8.34 -25.67 12.27
CA LYS A 170 7.81 -27.02 12.53
C LYS A 170 6.72 -26.92 13.60
N ARG A 171 5.46 -26.79 13.15
CA ARG A 171 4.29 -26.91 14.02
C ARG A 171 4.04 -28.39 14.33
N ASN A 172 4.02 -28.71 15.61
CA ASN A 172 3.50 -29.97 16.08
C ASN A 172 1.97 -29.93 15.96
N ASP A 173 1.42 -30.80 15.12
CA ASP A 173 -0.02 -31.02 15.02
C ASP A 173 -0.42 -32.11 16.03
N PRO A 174 -1.10 -31.77 17.14
CA PRO A 174 -1.46 -32.75 18.18
C PRO A 174 -2.35 -33.87 17.62
N SER A 175 -3.20 -33.55 16.64
CA SER A 175 -4.10 -34.51 16.02
C SER A 175 -3.33 -35.58 15.25
N LYS A 176 -2.25 -35.18 14.55
CA LYS A 176 -1.34 -36.12 13.88
C LYS A 176 -0.51 -36.92 14.90
N GLN A 177 -0.15 -36.32 16.02
CA GLN A 177 0.62 -37.01 17.06
C GLN A 177 -0.21 -38.11 17.77
N ILE A 178 -1.49 -37.85 18.03
CA ILE A 178 -2.42 -38.81 18.67
C ILE A 178 -2.80 -39.95 17.73
N ARG A 179 -2.96 -39.68 16.43
CA ARG A 179 -3.35 -40.70 15.43
C ARG A 179 -2.19 -41.58 14.95
N ALA A 180 -0.96 -41.24 15.29
CA ALA A 180 0.22 -41.98 14.84
C ALA A 180 0.23 -43.39 15.42
N ARG A 181 0.37 -44.40 14.55
CA ARG A 181 0.43 -45.80 14.96
C ARG A 181 1.87 -46.26 15.19
N ARG A 182 2.04 -47.33 15.96
CA ARG A 182 3.37 -47.91 16.28
C ARG A 182 4.15 -48.25 15.01
N ASP A 183 3.44 -48.79 14.02
CA ASP A 183 3.97 -49.28 12.75
C ASP A 183 4.59 -48.15 11.88
N GLU A 184 4.17 -46.90 12.11
CA GLU A 184 4.64 -45.72 11.38
C GLU A 184 5.86 -45.05 12.04
N ARG A 185 6.14 -45.35 13.32
CA ARG A 185 7.21 -44.69 14.10
C ARG A 185 8.50 -45.49 14.16
N VAL A 186 8.45 -46.79 13.95
CA VAL A 186 9.61 -47.69 14.08
C VAL A 186 9.71 -48.62 12.88
N ARG A 187 10.86 -48.56 12.19
CA ARG A 187 11.24 -49.52 11.15
C ARG A 187 12.18 -50.54 11.76
N LEU A 188 11.70 -51.78 11.91
CA LEU A 188 12.57 -52.90 12.31
C LEU A 188 13.46 -53.24 11.10
N VAL A 189 14.74 -52.92 11.22
CA VAL A 189 15.75 -53.27 10.23
C VAL A 189 16.52 -54.44 10.80
N ASP A 190 16.37 -55.60 10.17
CA ASP A 190 17.11 -56.80 10.54
C ASP A 190 18.51 -56.69 9.93
N VAL A 191 19.54 -56.64 10.78
CA VAL A 191 20.93 -56.50 10.35
C VAL A 191 21.65 -57.81 10.60
N ALA A 192 22.31 -58.34 9.57
CA ALA A 192 23.09 -59.57 9.68
C ALA A 192 24.16 -59.43 10.77
N PRO A 193 24.35 -60.43 11.66
CA PRO A 193 25.39 -60.39 12.67
C PRO A 193 26.77 -60.20 12.02
N ALA A 194 27.53 -59.21 12.49
CA ALA A 194 28.88 -58.98 12.00
C ALA A 194 29.73 -60.26 12.17
N PRO A 195 30.55 -60.66 11.18
CA PRO A 195 31.39 -61.84 11.30
C PRO A 195 32.31 -61.71 12.52
N ARG A 196 32.37 -62.76 13.36
CA ARG A 196 33.39 -62.83 14.41
C ARG A 196 34.75 -62.79 13.73
N VAL A 197 35.54 -61.77 14.04
CA VAL A 197 36.95 -61.69 13.64
C VAL A 197 37.67 -62.85 14.33
N THR A 198 37.89 -63.95 13.59
CA THR A 198 38.85 -64.97 14.00
C THR A 198 40.23 -64.41 13.72
N ALA A 199 41.00 -64.13 14.78
CA ALA A 199 42.41 -63.78 14.65
C ALA A 199 43.15 -64.86 13.83
N SER A 200 43.78 -64.42 12.74
CA SER A 200 44.62 -65.27 11.89
C SER A 200 45.83 -65.78 12.70
N PRO A 201 46.23 -67.06 12.57
CA PRO A 201 47.40 -67.58 13.28
C PRO A 201 48.69 -66.91 12.80
N ALA A 202 49.61 -66.72 13.74
CA ALA A 202 50.93 -66.13 13.57
C ALA A 202 51.72 -66.76 12.42
N ALA A 203 52.41 -65.91 11.66
CA ALA A 203 53.42 -66.30 10.69
C ALA A 203 54.57 -67.03 11.39
N ASP A 204 54.82 -68.26 10.96
CA ASP A 204 55.91 -69.11 11.41
C ASP A 204 57.27 -68.47 11.06
N ALA A 205 58.17 -68.52 12.04
CA ALA A 205 59.55 -68.07 11.91
C ALA A 205 60.39 -69.11 11.17
N ALA A 206 61.18 -68.67 10.19
CA ALA A 206 62.27 -69.45 9.60
C ALA A 206 63.58 -68.65 9.69
N PRO A 207 64.69 -69.25 10.17
CA PRO A 207 65.93 -68.52 10.45
C PRO A 207 66.81 -68.40 9.20
N THR A 208 67.43 -67.23 9.01
CA THR A 208 68.47 -67.00 8.00
C THR A 208 69.80 -67.54 8.49
N ASP A 209 70.30 -68.57 7.80
CA ASP A 209 71.59 -69.19 8.03
C ASP A 209 72.74 -68.30 7.52
N SER A 210 73.84 -68.31 8.26
CA SER A 210 75.05 -67.55 8.04
C SER A 210 76.11 -68.40 7.35
N THR A 211 76.76 -67.87 6.29
CA THR A 211 78.11 -68.17 5.72
C THR A 211 78.05 -67.80 4.22
N GLY A 212 78.98 -67.13 3.56
CA GLY A 212 80.40 -66.88 3.76
C GLY A 212 81.15 -67.32 2.48
N GLY A 213 81.75 -66.39 1.73
CA GLY A 213 82.94 -66.68 0.91
C GLY A 213 82.88 -66.54 -0.62
N LYS A 214 83.69 -65.60 -1.13
CA LYS A 214 84.64 -65.68 -2.27
C LYS A 214 84.14 -66.19 -3.65
N ALA A 215 84.20 -65.33 -4.67
CA ALA A 215 85.34 -65.15 -5.59
C ALA A 215 85.06 -63.97 -6.53
#